data_AF-A0A9D6RF98-F1
#
_entry.id   AF-A0A9D6RF98-F1
#
_cell.length_a   1.000
_cell.length_b   1.000
_cell.length_c   1.000
_cell.angle_alpha   90.00
_cell.angle_beta   90.00
_cell.angle_gamma   90.00
#
_symmetry.space_group_name_H-M   'P 1'
#
loop_
_entity.id
_entity.type
_entity.pdbx_description
1 polymer ?
#
loop_
_entity_poly.entity_id
_entity_poly.type
_entity_poly.pdbx_seq_one_letter_code
_entity_poly.pdbx_strand_id
1 'polypeptide(L)'
;AEDLGAGNFARRAEVETDDEVGELAKLFNSMAERLGSNFAKTESQNLELATNNVALEKTARERMALLEESESRFRHLSDATFEGIVIHHNGTITDCNETCLALTGYSRKELIGKNLLELLVAPESRNIVIEKIQTLTWT
;
A
#
# COMPACT_ATOMS: atom_id res chain seq x y z
N ALA A 1 8.11 40.93 25.58
CA ALA A 1 8.84 39.80 24.95
C ALA A 1 8.47 38.45 25.60
N GLU A 2 8.35 38.38 26.93
CA GLU A 2 7.93 37.15 27.65
C GLU A 2 6.59 36.57 27.16
N ASP A 3 5.58 37.40 26.91
CA ASP A 3 4.24 36.92 26.53
C ASP A 3 4.18 36.17 25.18
N LEU A 4 5.03 36.54 24.21
CA LEU A 4 5.08 35.83 22.92
C LEU A 4 5.75 34.46 23.05
N GLY A 5 6.74 34.34 23.94
CA GLY A 5 7.37 33.05 24.27
C GLY A 5 6.39 32.08 24.93
N ALA A 6 5.34 32.59 25.57
CA ALA A 6 4.25 31.82 26.16
C ALA A 6 3.12 31.46 25.16
N GLY A 7 3.26 31.79 23.87
CA GLY A 7 2.28 31.48 22.83
C GLY A 7 1.10 32.44 22.74
N ASN A 8 1.13 33.58 23.45
CA ASN A 8 0.07 34.58 23.37
C ASN A 8 0.29 35.58 22.23
N PHE A 9 -0.08 35.19 21.01
CA PHE A 9 0.02 36.02 19.81
C PHE A 9 -1.08 37.08 19.68
N ALA A 10 -2.00 37.21 20.64
CA ALA A 10 -3.07 38.20 20.60
C ALA A 10 -2.63 39.58 21.10
N ARG A 11 -1.54 39.65 21.86
CA ARG A 11 -0.99 40.92 22.33
C ARG A 11 -0.44 41.73 21.17
N ARG A 12 -0.62 43.05 21.23
CA ARG A 12 -0.08 44.01 20.26
C ARG A 12 0.81 45.00 20.98
N ALA A 13 1.90 45.39 20.33
CA ALA A 13 2.66 46.57 20.72
C ALA A 13 1.86 47.82 20.33
N GLU A 14 1.78 48.78 21.24
CA GLU A 14 1.20 50.09 20.96
C GLU A 14 2.09 50.85 19.97
N VAL A 15 1.46 51.61 19.08
CA VAL A 15 2.16 52.43 18.08
C VAL A 15 1.86 53.89 18.44
N GLU A 16 2.75 54.51 19.21
CA GLU A 16 2.55 55.88 19.74
C GLU A 16 3.12 56.97 18.82
N THR A 17 4.10 56.63 17.99
CA THR A 17 4.90 57.56 17.17
C THR A 17 5.02 57.06 15.73
N ASP A 18 5.23 57.94 14.76
CA ASP A 18 5.46 57.59 13.34
C ASP A 18 6.95 57.66 12.97
N ASP A 19 7.79 57.31 13.94
CA ASP A 19 9.24 57.20 13.82
C ASP A 19 9.68 55.73 13.69
N GLU A 20 10.99 55.47 13.76
CA GLU A 20 11.56 54.13 13.62
C GLU A 20 11.07 53.16 14.71
N VAL A 21 10.69 53.67 15.89
CA VAL A 21 10.13 52.86 16.99
C VAL A 21 8.70 52.41 16.65
N GLY A 22 7.91 53.31 16.08
CA GLY A 22 6.58 53.00 15.55
C GLY A 22 6.59 52.00 14.41
N GLU A 23 7.55 52.09 13.50
CA GLU A 23 7.72 51.14 12.39
C GLU A 23 8.06 49.73 12.90
N LEU A 24 8.96 49.63 13.89
CA LEU A 24 9.29 48.35 14.52
C LEU A 24 8.09 47.72 15.24
N ALA A 25 7.26 48.53 15.91
CA ALA A 25 6.03 48.06 16.55
C ALA A 25 5.03 47.48 15.53
N LYS A 26 4.87 48.11 14.36
CA LYS A 26 4.06 47.59 13.24
C LYS A 26 4.61 46.25 12.73
N LEU A 27 5.93 46.13 12.53
CA LEU A 27 6.58 44.89 12.09
C LEU A 27 6.40 43.75 13.10
N PHE A 28 6.57 44.04 14.38
CA PHE A 28 6.36 43.08 15.47
C PHE A 28 4.93 42.56 15.50
N ASN A 29 3.95 43.46 15.34
CA ASN A 29 2.53 43.09 15.28
C ASN A 29 2.22 42.18 14.08
N SER A 30 2.77 42.47 12.90
CA SER A 30 2.60 41.62 11.71
C SER A 30 3.25 40.24 11.89
N MET A 31 4.43 40.16 12.52
CA MET A 31 5.07 38.89 12.84
C MET A 31 4.22 38.06 13.82
N ALA A 32 3.69 38.69 14.88
CA ALA A 32 2.82 38.03 15.85
C ALA A 32 1.56 37.47 15.18
N GLU A 33 0.94 38.22 14.26
CA GLU A 33 -0.22 37.76 13.49
C GLU A 33 0.12 36.53 12.61
N ARG A 34 1.21 36.60 11.84
CA ARG A 34 1.66 35.49 10.99
C ARG A 34 1.96 34.23 11.80
N LEU A 35 2.62 34.37 12.95
CA LEU A 35 2.90 33.26 13.85
C LEU A 35 1.59 32.65 14.36
N GLY A 36 0.66 33.47 14.86
CA GLY A 36 -0.65 32.99 15.33
C GLY A 36 -1.42 32.22 14.25
N SER A 37 -1.47 32.74 13.02
CA SER A 37 -2.12 32.05 11.89
C SER A 37 -1.43 30.74 11.54
N ASN A 38 -0.09 30.70 11.55
CA ASN A 38 0.66 29.48 11.27
C ASN A 38 0.43 28.42 12.36
N PHE A 39 0.44 28.78 13.64
CA PHE A 39 0.16 27.85 14.73
C PHE A 39 -1.24 27.25 14.63
N ALA A 40 -2.26 28.09 14.43
CA ALA A 40 -3.64 27.61 14.25
C ALA A 40 -3.76 26.68 13.02
N LYS A 41 -3.09 27.00 11.92
CA LYS A 41 -3.04 26.16 10.72
C LYS A 41 -2.36 24.82 11.01
N THR A 42 -1.19 24.82 11.64
CA THR A 42 -0.45 23.60 11.98
C THR A 42 -1.23 22.71 12.94
N GLU A 43 -1.90 23.28 13.94
CA GLU A 43 -2.75 22.52 14.85
C GLU A 43 -3.91 21.85 14.13
N SER A 44 -4.60 22.58 13.26
CA SER A 44 -5.67 22.04 12.41
C SER A 44 -5.16 20.90 11.51
N GLN A 45 -4.01 21.09 10.86
CA GLN A 45 -3.38 20.06 10.02
C GLN A 45 -2.98 18.82 10.82
N ASN A 46 -2.45 18.99 12.04
CA ASN A 46 -2.09 17.88 12.90
C ASN A 46 -3.32 17.07 13.32
N LEU A 47 -4.43 17.74 13.62
CA LEU A 47 -5.69 17.08 13.96
C LEU A 47 -6.22 16.29 12.75
N GLU A 48 -6.24 16.90 11.56
CA GLU A 48 -6.65 16.22 10.33
C GLU A 48 -5.78 14.99 10.04
N LEU A 49 -4.45 15.13 10.13
CA LEU A 49 -3.51 14.02 9.95
C LEU A 49 -3.76 12.88 10.94
N ALA A 50 -4.02 13.19 12.22
CA ALA A 50 -4.34 12.18 13.21
C ALA A 50 -5.61 11.41 12.84
N THR A 51 -6.66 12.10 12.37
CA THR A 51 -7.91 11.45 11.93
C THR A 51 -7.70 10.58 10.70
N ASN A 52 -6.93 11.06 9.72
CA ASN A 52 -6.63 10.33 8.50
C ASN A 52 -5.79 9.08 8.78
N ASN A 53 -4.80 9.16 9.67
CA ASN A 53 -3.97 8.02 10.04
C ASN A 53 -4.81 6.89 10.67
N VAL A 54 -5.72 7.23 11.59
CA VAL A 54 -6.63 6.23 12.19
C VAL A 54 -7.54 5.58 11.14
N ALA A 55 -8.07 6.37 10.21
CA ALA A 55 -8.92 5.85 9.13
C ALA A 55 -8.12 4.92 8.19
N LEU A 56 -6.91 5.32 7.81
CA LEU A 56 -6.01 4.53 6.97
C LEU A 56 -5.62 3.21 7.63
N GLU A 57 -5.27 3.22 8.91
CA GLU A 57 -4.97 1.99 9.65
C GLU A 57 -6.16 1.03 9.68
N LYS A 58 -7.37 1.55 9.88
CA LYS A 58 -8.60 0.74 9.85
C LYS A 58 -8.81 0.12 8.47
N THR A 59 -8.74 0.92 7.41
CA THR A 59 -8.90 0.42 6.03
C THR A 59 -7.83 -0.59 5.65
N ALA A 60 -6.57 -0.37 6.04
CA ALA A 60 -5.50 -1.32 5.79
C ALA A 60 -5.78 -2.67 6.46
N ARG A 61 -6.22 -2.65 7.73
CA ARG A 61 -6.58 -3.87 8.47
C ARG A 61 -7.74 -4.63 7.82
N GLU A 62 -8.79 -3.93 7.41
CA GLU A 62 -9.93 -4.54 6.73
C GLU A 62 -9.53 -5.17 5.38
N ARG A 63 -8.68 -4.48 4.60
CA ARG A 63 -8.19 -5.02 3.33
C ARG A 63 -7.29 -6.25 3.52
N MET A 64 -6.43 -6.24 4.54
CA MET A 64 -5.61 -7.41 4.86
C MET A 64 -6.47 -8.62 5.23
N ALA A 65 -7.49 -8.42 6.09
CA ALA A 65 -8.40 -9.50 6.47
C ALA A 65 -9.18 -10.07 5.27
N LEU A 66 -9.66 -9.19 4.38
CA LEU A 66 -10.34 -9.61 3.14
C LEU A 66 -9.39 -10.37 2.19
N LEU A 67 -8.13 -9.95 2.09
CA LEU A 67 -7.13 -10.63 1.27
C LEU A 67 -6.84 -12.02 1.83
N GLU A 68 -6.62 -12.13 3.13
CA GLU A 68 -6.39 -13.42 3.82
C GLU A 68 -7.59 -14.36 3.65
N GLU A 69 -8.82 -13.86 3.79
CA GLU A 69 -10.03 -14.66 3.57
C GLU A 69 -10.13 -15.13 2.11
N SER A 70 -9.89 -14.23 1.16
CA SER A 70 -9.89 -14.53 -0.28
C SER A 70 -8.84 -15.59 -0.63
N GLU A 71 -7.61 -15.44 -0.15
CA GLU A 71 -6.51 -16.39 -0.39
C GLU A 71 -6.83 -17.76 0.21
N SER A 72 -7.36 -17.79 1.44
CA SER A 72 -7.79 -19.03 2.11
C SER A 72 -8.91 -19.72 1.33
N ARG A 73 -9.92 -18.97 0.90
CA ARG A 73 -11.01 -19.50 0.06
C ARG A 73 -10.50 -20.04 -1.27
N PHE A 74 -9.61 -19.31 -1.94
CA PHE A 74 -8.99 -19.77 -3.19
C PHE A 74 -8.24 -21.08 -2.98
N ARG A 75 -7.43 -21.17 -1.93
CA ARG A 75 -6.68 -22.39 -1.59
C ARG A 75 -7.61 -23.58 -1.32
N HIS A 76 -8.65 -23.39 -0.53
CA HIS A 76 -9.62 -24.47 -0.27
C HIS A 76 -10.34 -24.92 -1.54
N LEU A 77 -10.73 -23.98 -2.41
CA LEU A 77 -11.39 -24.32 -3.67
C LEU A 77 -10.45 -25.05 -4.63
N SER A 78 -9.21 -24.59 -4.77
CA SER A 78 -8.23 -25.24 -5.64
C SER A 78 -7.82 -26.62 -5.13
N ASP A 79 -7.71 -26.82 -3.82
CA ASP A 79 -7.40 -28.13 -3.23
C ASP A 79 -8.62 -29.07 -3.23
N ALA A 80 -9.85 -28.54 -3.25
CA ALA A 80 -11.06 -29.35 -3.35
C ALA A 80 -11.29 -29.93 -4.76
N THR A 81 -10.65 -29.40 -5.80
CA THR A 81 -10.75 -29.98 -7.15
C THR A 81 -9.93 -31.25 -7.24
N PHE A 82 -10.48 -32.28 -7.88
CA PHE A 82 -9.75 -33.50 -8.24
C PHE A 82 -8.70 -33.29 -9.34
N GLU A 83 -8.70 -32.12 -9.98
CA GLU A 83 -7.74 -31.75 -11.02
C GLU A 83 -6.49 -31.09 -10.43
N GLY A 84 -5.33 -31.40 -11.02
CA GLY A 84 -4.09 -30.69 -10.71
C GLY A 84 -4.10 -29.32 -11.39
N ILE A 85 -3.95 -28.26 -10.60
CA ILE A 85 -3.86 -26.88 -11.09
C ILE A 85 -2.39 -26.46 -11.03
N VAL A 86 -1.87 -25.96 -12.15
CA VAL A 86 -0.54 -25.37 -12.25
C VAL A 86 -0.66 -23.96 -12.82
N ILE A 87 -0.03 -23.00 -12.14
CA ILE A 87 0.11 -21.63 -12.59
C ILE A 87 1.55 -21.46 -13.08
N HIS A 88 1.71 -20.89 -14.26
CA HIS A 88 3.03 -20.65 -14.84
C HIS A 88 3.13 -19.26 -15.46
N HIS A 89 4.35 -18.75 -15.57
CA HIS A 89 4.69 -17.57 -16.35
C HIS A 89 5.72 -17.95 -17.41
N ASN A 90 5.39 -17.80 -18.70
CA ASN A 90 6.23 -18.19 -19.83
C ASN A 90 6.80 -19.62 -19.71
N GLY A 91 5.94 -20.57 -19.34
CA GLY A 91 6.31 -21.97 -19.11
C GLY A 91 7.05 -22.24 -17.80
N THR A 92 7.45 -21.23 -17.02
CA THR A 92 8.05 -21.44 -15.69
C THR A 92 6.97 -21.56 -14.64
N ILE A 93 6.92 -22.66 -13.91
CA ILE A 93 5.90 -22.91 -12.88
C ILE A 93 6.10 -21.91 -11.72
N THR A 94 5.06 -21.15 -11.41
CA THR A 94 5.04 -20.17 -10.32
C THR A 94 4.23 -20.66 -9.12
N ASP A 95 3.22 -21.51 -9.34
CA ASP A 95 2.42 -22.10 -8.26
C ASP A 95 1.70 -23.39 -8.72
N CYS A 96 1.22 -24.18 -7.76
CA CYS A 96 0.37 -25.36 -7.99
C CYS A 96 -0.48 -25.69 -6.75
N ASN A 97 -1.62 -26.35 -6.95
CA ASN A 97 -2.45 -26.88 -5.86
C ASN A 97 -1.89 -28.21 -5.30
N GLU A 98 -2.36 -28.63 -4.12
CA GLU A 98 -1.88 -29.88 -3.49
C GLU A 98 -2.28 -31.12 -4.31
N THR A 99 -3.41 -31.07 -5.01
CA THR A 99 -3.84 -32.14 -5.92
C THR A 99 -2.81 -32.37 -7.05
N CYS A 100 -2.21 -31.31 -7.59
CA CYS A 100 -1.14 -31.45 -8.59
C CYS A 100 0.09 -32.18 -8.03
N LEU A 101 0.49 -31.87 -6.80
CA LEU A 101 1.59 -32.57 -6.13
C LEU A 101 1.27 -34.05 -5.94
N ALA A 102 0.06 -34.35 -5.49
CA ALA A 102 -0.41 -35.73 -5.31
C ALA A 102 -0.48 -36.51 -6.63
N LEU A 103 -0.96 -35.89 -7.72
CA LEU A 103 -1.10 -36.53 -9.02
C LEU A 103 0.25 -36.76 -9.72
N THR A 104 1.17 -35.79 -9.60
CA THR A 104 2.47 -35.86 -10.29
C THR A 104 3.54 -36.59 -9.48
N GLY A 105 3.39 -36.66 -8.15
CA GLY A 105 4.37 -37.23 -7.22
C GLY A 105 5.55 -36.31 -6.91
N TYR A 106 5.61 -35.12 -7.50
CA TYR A 106 6.65 -34.14 -7.20
C TYR A 106 6.31 -33.32 -5.97
N SER A 107 7.34 -32.92 -5.22
CA SER A 107 7.18 -31.91 -4.20
C SER A 107 7.08 -30.50 -4.81
N ARG A 108 6.45 -29.58 -4.08
CA ARG A 108 6.37 -28.16 -4.48
C ARG A 108 7.75 -27.58 -4.81
N LYS A 109 8.78 -27.90 -4.03
CA LYS A 109 10.15 -27.40 -4.25
C LYS A 109 10.77 -27.90 -5.56
N GLU A 110 10.35 -29.06 -6.05
CA GLU A 110 10.82 -29.62 -7.31
C GLU A 110 10.09 -29.03 -8.51
N LEU A 111 8.84 -28.58 -8.34
CA LEU A 111 8.05 -27.95 -9.40
C LEU A 111 8.33 -26.46 -9.56
N ILE A 112 8.34 -25.69 -8.47
CA ILE A 112 8.43 -24.22 -8.55
C ILE A 112 9.75 -23.80 -9.21
N GLY A 113 9.65 -22.92 -10.21
CA GLY A 113 10.79 -22.41 -10.98
C GLY A 113 11.27 -23.34 -12.10
N LYS A 114 10.65 -24.51 -12.29
CA LYS A 114 10.95 -25.41 -13.42
C LYS A 114 10.09 -25.12 -14.63
N ASN A 115 10.57 -25.57 -15.78
CA ASN A 115 9.81 -25.50 -17.02
C ASN A 115 8.71 -26.56 -17.03
N LEU A 116 7.45 -26.12 -17.14
CA LEU A 116 6.24 -26.92 -17.19
C LEU A 116 6.29 -28.00 -18.27
N LEU A 117 6.71 -27.62 -19.48
CA LEU A 117 6.71 -28.51 -20.65
C LEU A 117 7.80 -29.57 -20.54
N GLU A 118 8.92 -29.23 -19.93
CA GLU A 118 10.02 -30.17 -19.71
C GLU A 118 9.68 -31.20 -18.64
N LEU A 119 9.04 -30.75 -17.56
CA LEU A 119 8.85 -31.57 -16.36
C LEU A 119 7.56 -32.38 -16.35
N LEU A 120 6.45 -31.81 -16.83
CA LEU A 120 5.12 -32.41 -16.70
C LEU A 120 4.52 -32.89 -18.04
N VAL A 121 5.14 -32.56 -19.17
CA VAL A 121 4.59 -32.87 -20.50
C VAL A 121 5.52 -33.81 -21.27
N ALA A 122 4.97 -34.95 -21.71
CA ALA A 122 5.69 -35.91 -22.54
C ALA A 122 6.20 -35.25 -23.84
N PRO A 123 7.42 -35.56 -24.32
CA PRO A 123 8.03 -34.90 -25.48
C PRO A 123 7.14 -34.83 -26.72
N GLU A 124 6.39 -35.89 -27.00
CA GLU A 124 5.50 -36.04 -28.16
C GLU A 124 4.30 -35.09 -28.08
N SER A 125 3.92 -34.67 -26.87
CA SER A 125 2.75 -33.83 -26.62
C SER A 125 3.08 -32.34 -26.46
N ARG A 126 4.37 -31.96 -26.36
CA ARG A 126 4.79 -30.57 -26.07
C ARG A 126 4.27 -29.56 -27.08
N ASN A 127 4.35 -29.87 -28.38
CA ASN A 127 3.90 -28.97 -29.44
C ASN A 127 2.40 -28.67 -29.33
N ILE A 128 1.59 -29.70 -29.03
CA ILE A 128 0.13 -29.54 -28.86
C ILE A 128 -0.16 -28.66 -27.64
N VAL A 129 0.57 -28.86 -26.53
CA VAL A 129 0.37 -28.08 -25.31
C VAL A 129 0.80 -26.62 -25.49
N ILE A 130 1.92 -26.35 -26.18
CA ILE A 130 2.38 -24.99 -26.51
C ILE A 130 1.32 -24.21 -27.27
N GLU A 131 0.76 -24.82 -28.32
CA GLU A 131 -0.28 -24.20 -29.16
C GLU A 131 -1.52 -23.82 -28.33
N LYS A 132 -1.94 -24.71 -27.43
CA LYS A 132 -3.09 -24.46 -26.54
C LYS A 132 -2.83 -23.41 -25.48
N ILE A 133 -1.62 -23.35 -24.91
CA ILE A 133 -1.26 -22.35 -23.89
C ILE A 133 -1.17 -20.94 -24.50
N GLN A 134 -0.61 -20.80 -25.70
CA GLN A 134 -0.42 -19.49 -26.35
C GLN A 134 -1.72 -18.88 -26.89
N THR A 135 -2.71 -19.70 -27.24
CA THR A 135 -4.01 -19.22 -27.76
C THR A 135 -4.95 -18.70 -26.68
N LEU A 136 -4.61 -18.86 -25.40
CA LEU A 136 -5.38 -18.41 -24.23
C LEU A 136 -5.09 -16.96 -23.79
N THR A 137 -4.37 -16.17 -24.60
CA THR A 137 -4.33 -14.71 -24.41
C THR A 137 -5.65 -14.10 -24.87
N TRP A 138 -6.55 -13.85 -23.91
CA TRP A 138 -7.81 -13.14 -24.13
C TRP A 138 -7.53 -11.74 -24.72
N THR A 139 -7.99 -11.52 -25.95
CA THR A 139 -8.17 -10.17 -26.53
C THR A 139 -9.36 -9.46 -25.90
#